data_AF-A0A8B9M4S0-F1
#
_entry.id   AF-A0A8B9M4S0-F1
#
_cell.length_a   1.000
_cell.length_b   1.000
_cell.length_c   1.000
_cell.angle_alpha   90.00
_cell.angle_beta   90.00
_cell.angle_gamma   90.00
#
_symmetry.space_group_name_H-M   'P 1'
#
loop_
_entity.id
_entity.type
_entity.pdbx_description
1 polymer ?
#
loop_
_entity_poly.entity_id
_entity_poly.type
_entity_poly.pdbx_seq_one_letter_code
_entity_poly.pdbx_strand_id
1 'polypeptide(L)'
;MSPNPCDGEEGCVHPLPRCRAAIRGGKNPNISSASFGKGWAGWDPAAPPLPPPSSSSSPSQPRSPLPASRLPRRGRDERRGRSPPPRRQAMDDIPGLVKISVSLKIQPNDGAVYFKVDGQRFGQNRTIKLLTGAKYKIEVALRPGTVQATTMGIGGINVPLEEKSRDAQVASYTGIYDTEGVPHTKSGERQPIQVNMQFNDIGVFETVWQVKFYNYHKRDHCQWGNSFGSIEYECKPNETRSLMWINKETFH
;
A
#
# COMPACT_ATOMS: atom_id res chain seq x y z
N MET A 1 32.07 -29.60 63.90
CA MET A 1 31.73 -29.04 62.57
C MET A 1 32.74 -27.97 62.25
N SER A 2 33.66 -28.28 61.34
CA SER A 2 34.60 -27.42 60.63
C SER A 2 35.24 -28.30 59.54
N PRO A 3 35.82 -27.77 58.45
CA PRO A 3 35.85 -26.37 58.01
C PRO A 3 35.49 -26.17 56.51
N ASN A 4 35.20 -24.92 56.13
CA ASN A 4 35.69 -24.36 54.86
C ASN A 4 36.98 -23.62 55.19
N PRO A 5 37.95 -23.54 54.26
CA PRO A 5 38.26 -22.20 53.76
C PRO A 5 38.81 -22.10 52.33
N CYS A 6 38.79 -20.86 51.84
CA CYS A 6 39.70 -20.18 50.91
C CYS A 6 39.49 -20.22 49.39
N ASP A 7 39.41 -18.99 48.90
CA ASP A 7 39.62 -18.45 47.56
C ASP A 7 40.97 -18.84 46.92
N GLY A 8 41.02 -18.74 45.59
CA GLY A 8 42.26 -18.73 44.81
C GLY A 8 41.99 -18.73 43.31
N GLU A 9 42.22 -17.59 42.66
CA GLU A 9 42.12 -17.31 41.22
C GLU A 9 42.98 -18.26 40.35
N GLU A 10 42.50 -18.60 39.16
CA GLU A 10 43.32 -18.58 37.93
C GLU A 10 42.42 -18.64 36.69
N GLY A 11 42.65 -17.70 35.75
CA GLY A 11 41.88 -17.57 34.53
C GLY A 11 42.19 -18.67 33.51
N CYS A 12 41.17 -19.06 32.74
CA CYS A 12 41.37 -19.58 31.40
C CYS A 12 40.15 -19.30 30.52
N VAL A 13 40.40 -18.43 29.54
CA VAL A 13 39.55 -18.12 28.39
C VAL A 13 39.58 -19.30 27.44
N HIS A 14 38.45 -19.93 27.13
CA HIS A 14 38.29 -20.79 25.94
C HIS A 14 36.81 -20.94 25.52
N PRO A 15 36.54 -21.28 24.24
CA PRO A 15 35.71 -20.43 23.39
C PRO A 15 34.43 -21.11 22.86
N LEU A 16 33.60 -20.28 22.22
CA LEU A 16 32.43 -20.61 21.41
C LEU A 16 32.66 -21.77 20.42
N PRO A 17 31.66 -22.64 20.17
CA PRO A 17 31.76 -23.65 19.15
C PRO A 17 31.57 -23.04 17.74
N ARG A 18 32.64 -23.12 16.95
CA ARG A 18 32.65 -22.87 15.50
C ARG A 18 31.74 -23.86 14.77
N CYS A 19 30.79 -23.33 14.01
CA CYS A 19 30.12 -24.04 12.92
C CYS A 19 31.16 -24.43 11.86
N ARG A 20 31.25 -25.72 11.53
CA ARG A 20 32.05 -26.23 10.42
C ARG A 20 31.09 -26.82 9.38
N ALA A 21 31.04 -26.16 8.23
CA ALA A 21 30.41 -26.68 7.02
C ALA A 21 31.18 -27.89 6.49
N ALA A 22 30.47 -28.94 6.10
CA ALA A 22 31.00 -30.04 5.30
C ALA A 22 30.12 -30.21 4.05
N ILE A 23 30.74 -29.94 2.90
CA ILE A 23 30.27 -30.30 1.56
C ILE A 23 30.84 -31.68 1.23
N ARG A 24 29.96 -32.61 0.83
CA ARG A 24 30.13 -33.76 -0.10
C ARG A 24 28.80 -34.54 -0.04
N GLY A 25 28.07 -34.76 -1.12
CA GLY A 25 28.50 -35.48 -2.32
C GLY A 25 28.02 -36.93 -2.20
N GLY A 26 26.77 -37.21 -2.61
CA GLY A 26 26.15 -38.53 -2.52
C GLY A 26 25.09 -38.72 -3.60
N LYS A 27 25.43 -39.56 -4.58
CA LYS A 27 24.61 -39.99 -5.72
C LYS A 27 23.35 -40.72 -5.26
N ASN A 28 22.25 -40.54 -5.98
CA ASN A 28 21.08 -41.42 -5.88
C ASN A 28 20.74 -41.93 -7.29
N PRO A 29 20.84 -43.24 -7.57
CA PRO A 29 20.37 -43.83 -8.82
C PRO A 29 18.96 -44.41 -8.60
N ASN A 30 17.96 -43.87 -9.28
CA ASN A 30 16.94 -44.74 -9.86
C ASN A 30 16.20 -44.03 -10.99
N ILE A 31 16.59 -44.41 -12.19
CA ILE A 31 15.87 -44.22 -13.44
C ILE A 31 14.75 -45.26 -13.45
N SER A 32 13.51 -44.83 -13.58
CA SER A 32 12.50 -45.62 -14.27
C SER A 32 11.75 -44.72 -15.24
N SER A 33 11.89 -45.10 -16.49
CA SER A 33 11.30 -44.56 -17.69
C SER A 33 9.80 -44.83 -17.75
N ALA A 34 9.02 -43.83 -18.14
CA ALA A 34 7.83 -44.02 -18.96
C ALA A 34 7.58 -42.76 -19.80
N SER A 35 7.75 -42.90 -21.10
CA SER A 35 7.33 -41.96 -22.15
C SER A 35 5.94 -42.38 -22.68
N PHE A 36 5.38 -41.58 -23.59
CA PHE A 36 4.05 -41.64 -24.27
C PHE A 36 2.96 -40.79 -23.59
N GLY A 37 2.21 -39.91 -24.27
CA GLY A 37 2.13 -39.45 -25.68
C GLY A 37 1.29 -38.15 -25.70
N LYS A 38 1.65 -37.14 -26.51
CA LYS A 38 1.00 -36.71 -27.76
C LYS A 38 -0.52 -36.40 -27.72
N GLY A 39 -0.85 -35.19 -28.18
CA GLY A 39 -2.20 -34.70 -28.57
C GLY A 39 -2.96 -34.12 -27.38
N TRP A 40 -3.70 -33.01 -27.46
CA TRP A 40 -4.64 -32.60 -28.50
C TRP A 40 -4.78 -31.07 -28.58
N ALA A 41 -5.10 -30.60 -29.77
CA ALA A 41 -5.51 -29.24 -30.17
C ALA A 41 -6.59 -28.64 -29.24
N GLY A 42 -6.63 -27.34 -28.96
CA GLY A 42 -6.77 -26.27 -29.94
C GLY A 42 -8.25 -26.00 -30.17
N TRP A 43 -8.88 -25.19 -29.31
CA TRP A 43 -10.25 -24.70 -29.45
C TRP A 43 -10.29 -23.23 -29.02
N ASP A 44 -10.10 -22.33 -29.98
CA ASP A 44 -10.56 -20.94 -29.92
C ASP A 44 -11.99 -20.89 -30.48
N PRO A 45 -13.00 -20.47 -29.71
CA PRO A 45 -14.25 -20.01 -30.29
C PRO A 45 -14.15 -18.53 -30.69
N ALA A 46 -14.28 -18.31 -32.00
CA ALA A 46 -14.28 -17.02 -32.67
C ALA A 46 -15.28 -16.01 -32.07
N ALA A 47 -14.84 -14.77 -31.91
CA ALA A 47 -15.70 -13.64 -31.58
C ALA A 47 -16.61 -13.26 -32.78
N PRO A 48 -17.87 -12.86 -32.54
CA PRO A 48 -18.78 -12.42 -33.59
C PRO A 48 -18.39 -11.01 -34.12
N PRO A 49 -18.67 -10.69 -35.40
CA PRO A 49 -18.30 -9.42 -36.00
C PRO A 49 -19.18 -8.25 -35.53
N LEU A 50 -18.57 -7.08 -35.35
CA LEU A 50 -19.24 -5.82 -35.03
C LEU A 50 -20.02 -5.28 -36.25
N PRO A 51 -21.18 -4.62 -36.04
CA PRO A 51 -21.90 -3.93 -37.12
C PRO A 51 -21.23 -2.60 -37.53
N PRO A 52 -21.39 -2.14 -38.79
CA PRO A 52 -20.80 -0.90 -39.29
C PRO A 52 -21.51 0.36 -38.77
N PRO A 53 -20.83 1.53 -38.77
CA PRO A 53 -21.41 2.79 -38.31
C PRO A 53 -22.39 3.38 -39.33
N SER A 54 -23.59 3.73 -38.86
CA SER A 54 -24.59 4.48 -39.62
C SER A 54 -24.18 5.95 -39.76
N SER A 55 -24.03 6.40 -41.00
CA SER A 55 -23.88 7.79 -41.40
C SER A 55 -25.25 8.46 -41.57
N SER A 56 -25.45 9.62 -40.94
CA SER A 56 -26.50 10.60 -41.29
C SER A 56 -26.10 11.96 -40.69
N SER A 57 -25.52 12.85 -41.51
CA SER A 57 -26.20 13.94 -42.21
C SER A 57 -26.59 15.13 -41.30
N SER A 58 -25.74 16.18 -41.33
CA SER A 58 -26.16 17.60 -41.28
C SER A 58 -27.11 17.91 -42.47
N PRO A 59 -27.72 19.11 -42.66
CA PRO A 59 -27.52 20.41 -41.99
C PRO A 59 -28.82 21.21 -41.73
N SER A 60 -28.74 22.37 -41.06
CA SER A 60 -29.38 23.62 -41.52
C SER A 60 -29.21 24.78 -40.53
N GLN A 61 -28.49 25.82 -40.95
CA GLN A 61 -28.70 27.20 -40.48
C GLN A 61 -30.02 27.75 -41.06
N PRO A 62 -30.52 28.86 -40.51
CA PRO A 62 -30.49 30.07 -41.34
C PRO A 62 -30.06 31.36 -40.59
N ARG A 63 -29.85 32.38 -41.42
CA ARG A 63 -29.17 33.67 -41.25
C ARG A 63 -30.03 34.80 -40.65
N SER A 64 -29.38 35.65 -39.84
CA SER A 64 -29.40 37.16 -39.82
C SER A 64 -30.73 37.93 -39.58
N PRO A 65 -30.76 39.29 -39.36
CA PRO A 65 -29.72 40.31 -39.06
C PRO A 65 -30.06 41.28 -37.86
N LEU A 66 -29.15 42.24 -37.61
CA LEU A 66 -29.15 43.38 -36.65
C LEU A 66 -30.28 44.43 -36.90
N PRO A 67 -30.50 45.45 -36.03
CA PRO A 67 -29.68 46.68 -36.06
C PRO A 67 -29.38 47.36 -34.70
N ALA A 68 -28.37 48.23 -34.72
CA ALA A 68 -27.92 49.11 -33.64
C ALA A 68 -28.86 50.30 -33.40
N SER A 69 -28.86 50.87 -32.19
CA SER A 69 -28.76 52.33 -31.99
C SER A 69 -28.79 52.80 -30.52
N ARG A 70 -27.93 53.82 -30.27
CA ARG A 70 -28.07 55.00 -29.39
C ARG A 70 -27.84 54.88 -27.87
N LEU A 71 -26.73 55.51 -27.47
CA LEU A 71 -26.49 56.15 -26.16
C LEU A 71 -27.49 57.27 -25.87
N PRO A 72 -27.69 57.63 -24.59
CA PRO A 72 -27.15 58.93 -24.15
C PRO A 72 -26.41 58.92 -22.80
N ARG A 73 -25.83 60.09 -22.52
CA ARG A 73 -24.84 60.45 -21.49
C ARG A 73 -25.42 60.67 -20.07
N ARG A 74 -24.49 60.63 -19.10
CA ARG A 74 -24.33 61.44 -17.87
C ARG A 74 -25.13 61.10 -16.58
N GLY A 75 -24.35 60.85 -15.52
CA GLY A 75 -24.64 60.98 -14.08
C GLY A 75 -23.51 60.24 -13.33
N ARG A 76 -22.41 60.87 -12.91
CA ARG A 76 -22.16 61.61 -11.65
C ARG A 76 -22.89 61.03 -10.42
N ASP A 77 -22.07 60.74 -9.41
CA ASP A 77 -22.34 60.34 -8.02
C ASP A 77 -22.80 58.91 -7.75
N GLU A 78 -21.90 58.08 -7.21
CA GLU A 78 -21.93 57.73 -5.78
C GLU A 78 -20.72 56.84 -5.43
N ARG A 79 -19.82 57.40 -4.61
CA ARG A 79 -18.91 56.61 -3.76
C ARG A 79 -19.76 55.83 -2.76
N ARG A 80 -20.28 54.67 -3.14
CA ARG A 80 -20.67 53.63 -2.19
C ARG A 80 -19.55 52.62 -2.11
N GLY A 81 -19.06 52.42 -0.89
CA GLY A 81 -18.03 51.44 -0.60
C GLY A 81 -18.38 50.12 -1.24
N ARG A 82 -17.58 49.71 -2.24
CA ARG A 82 -17.50 48.31 -2.62
C ARG A 82 -16.96 47.60 -1.38
N SER A 83 -17.86 47.01 -0.62
CA SER A 83 -17.53 45.83 0.17
C SER A 83 -16.66 44.94 -0.72
N PRO A 84 -15.52 44.42 -0.23
CA PRO A 84 -14.78 43.42 -0.96
C PRO A 84 -15.78 42.35 -1.42
N PRO A 85 -15.66 41.79 -2.64
CA PRO A 85 -16.42 40.60 -2.97
C PRO A 85 -16.23 39.61 -1.80
N PRO A 86 -17.28 38.90 -1.36
CA PRO A 86 -17.09 37.86 -0.37
C PRO A 86 -15.91 37.03 -0.86
N ARG A 87 -14.86 36.91 -0.03
CA ARG A 87 -13.76 36.01 -0.31
C ARG A 87 -14.44 34.75 -0.81
N ARG A 88 -14.22 34.40 -2.09
CA ARG A 88 -14.54 33.07 -2.58
C ARG A 88 -13.98 32.18 -1.48
N GLN A 89 -14.87 31.46 -0.78
CA GLN A 89 -14.46 30.48 0.20
C GLN A 89 -13.34 29.72 -0.49
N ALA A 90 -12.13 29.80 0.08
CA ALA A 90 -10.98 29.12 -0.49
C ALA A 90 -11.47 27.69 -0.67
N MET A 91 -11.61 27.25 -1.92
CA MET A 91 -11.77 25.84 -2.18
C MET A 91 -10.54 25.24 -1.54
N ASP A 92 -10.73 24.49 -0.45
CA ASP A 92 -9.67 23.94 0.38
C ASP A 92 -8.51 23.52 -0.54
N ASP A 93 -7.36 24.16 -0.37
CA ASP A 93 -6.20 23.96 -1.23
C ASP A 93 -5.82 22.49 -1.17
N ILE A 94 -6.27 21.72 -2.17
CA ILE A 94 -6.01 20.29 -2.25
C ILE A 94 -4.50 20.15 -2.40
N PRO A 95 -3.84 19.39 -1.52
CA PRO A 95 -2.41 19.18 -1.66
C PRO A 95 -2.14 18.47 -2.99
N GLY A 96 -1.33 19.11 -3.85
CA GLY A 96 -0.95 18.53 -5.14
C GLY A 96 -0.10 17.26 -5.02
N LEU A 97 0.41 16.97 -3.83
CA LEU A 97 1.14 15.76 -3.48
C LEU A 97 0.85 15.38 -2.03
N VAL A 98 0.53 14.10 -1.81
CA VAL A 98 0.33 13.50 -0.49
C VAL A 98 1.34 12.38 -0.31
N LYS A 99 2.10 12.41 0.78
CA LYS A 99 2.98 11.30 1.16
C LYS A 99 2.31 10.48 2.26
N ILE A 100 2.23 9.18 2.06
CA ILE A 100 1.66 8.23 3.00
C ILE A 100 2.77 7.28 3.40
N SER A 101 3.13 7.24 4.69
CA SER A 101 4.05 6.25 5.23
C SER A 101 3.26 5.26 6.08
N VAL A 102 3.40 3.96 5.80
CA VAL A 102 2.71 2.89 6.53
C VAL A 102 3.73 1.95 7.15
N SER A 103 3.70 1.82 8.47
CA SER A 103 4.58 0.94 9.25
C SER A 103 3.76 -0.16 9.93
N LEU A 104 4.37 -1.33 10.13
CA LEU A 104 3.74 -2.48 10.76
C LEU A 104 4.63 -3.02 11.88
N LYS A 105 4.05 -3.25 13.06
CA LYS A 105 4.72 -3.87 14.22
C LYS A 105 3.87 -5.00 14.76
N ILE A 106 4.47 -6.14 15.09
CA ILE A 106 3.73 -7.26 15.67
C ILE A 106 3.46 -7.01 17.16
N GLN A 107 2.21 -7.17 17.57
CA GLN A 107 1.77 -7.02 18.96
C GLN A 107 1.81 -8.38 19.69
N PRO A 108 2.02 -8.40 21.02
CA PRO A 108 2.07 -7.24 21.94
C PRO A 108 3.44 -6.56 22.08
N ASN A 109 4.51 -7.15 21.54
CA ASN A 109 5.89 -6.74 21.86
C ASN A 109 6.47 -5.65 20.95
N ASP A 110 5.65 -5.03 20.08
CA ASP A 110 6.11 -4.13 19.01
C ASP A 110 7.28 -4.70 18.18
N GLY A 111 7.24 -6.00 17.92
CA GLY A 111 8.29 -6.70 17.19
C GLY A 111 8.34 -6.30 15.71
N ALA A 112 9.49 -6.55 15.09
CA ALA A 112 9.69 -6.26 13.67
C ALA A 112 8.82 -7.13 12.77
N VAL A 113 8.28 -6.51 11.72
CA VAL A 113 7.76 -7.21 10.54
C VAL A 113 8.91 -7.35 9.54
N TYR A 114 8.81 -8.30 8.61
CA TYR A 114 9.87 -8.55 7.64
C TYR A 114 9.29 -8.61 6.23
N PHE A 115 10.12 -8.25 5.27
CA PHE A 115 9.80 -8.43 3.86
C PHE A 115 10.98 -9.09 3.13
N LYS A 116 10.69 -9.62 1.94
CA LYS A 116 11.73 -10.10 1.03
C LYS A 116 11.56 -9.51 -0.34
N VAL A 117 12.69 -9.29 -1.02
CA VAL A 117 12.73 -8.91 -2.43
C VAL A 117 12.71 -10.20 -3.24
N ASP A 118 11.60 -10.45 -3.92
CA ASP A 118 11.39 -11.63 -4.76
C ASP A 118 11.80 -11.40 -6.22
N GLY A 119 12.04 -10.14 -6.63
CA GLY A 119 12.26 -9.77 -8.02
C GLY A 119 11.06 -10.13 -8.90
N GLN A 120 11.30 -10.42 -10.17
CA GLN A 120 10.26 -10.65 -11.18
C GLN A 120 9.61 -12.04 -11.12
N ARG A 121 9.72 -12.73 -9.97
CA ARG A 121 9.18 -14.10 -9.81
C ARG A 121 7.68 -14.14 -9.54
N PHE A 122 7.12 -13.05 -9.05
CA PHE A 122 5.71 -12.92 -8.69
C PHE A 122 5.17 -11.59 -9.23
N GLY A 123 3.87 -11.35 -9.02
CA GLY A 123 3.21 -10.12 -9.49
C GLY A 123 3.79 -8.84 -8.89
N GLN A 124 4.42 -8.92 -7.71
CA GLN A 124 5.15 -7.81 -7.10
C GLN A 124 6.59 -8.21 -6.74
N ASN A 125 7.49 -7.24 -6.80
CA ASN A 125 8.91 -7.43 -6.53
C ASN A 125 9.24 -7.65 -5.05
N ARG A 126 8.30 -7.33 -4.14
CA ARG A 126 8.49 -7.43 -2.69
C ARG A 126 7.31 -8.17 -2.08
N THR A 127 7.61 -9.03 -1.12
CA THR A 127 6.60 -9.75 -0.32
C THR A 127 6.71 -9.37 1.15
N ILE A 128 5.64 -8.85 1.73
CA ILE A 128 5.50 -8.66 3.17
C ILE A 128 5.17 -10.00 3.83
N LYS A 129 5.83 -10.30 4.95
CA LYS A 129 5.63 -11.56 5.67
C LYS A 129 4.85 -11.29 6.95
N LEU A 130 3.71 -11.94 7.08
CA LEU A 130 2.83 -11.84 8.24
C LEU A 130 2.58 -13.23 8.83
N LEU A 131 2.28 -13.29 10.11
CA LEU A 131 1.80 -14.47 10.81
C LEU A 131 0.27 -14.47 10.77
N THR A 132 -0.32 -15.66 10.70
CA THR A 132 -1.76 -15.86 10.91
C THR A 132 -2.08 -15.84 12.40
N GLY A 133 -3.25 -15.31 12.78
CA GLY A 133 -3.69 -15.29 14.18
C GLY A 133 -2.86 -14.35 15.07
N ALA A 134 -2.25 -13.33 14.47
CA ALA A 134 -1.47 -12.31 15.16
C ALA A 134 -2.08 -10.92 14.94
N LYS A 135 -1.85 -10.03 15.90
CA LYS A 135 -2.24 -8.63 15.82
C LYS A 135 -1.06 -7.78 15.39
N TYR A 136 -1.31 -6.83 14.50
CA TYR A 136 -0.33 -5.89 14.00
C TYR A 136 -0.76 -4.48 14.34
N LYS A 137 0.11 -3.74 15.02
CA LYS A 137 -0.03 -2.30 15.16
C LYS A 137 0.40 -1.66 13.84
N ILE A 138 -0.53 -0.94 13.23
CA ILE A 138 -0.30 -0.13 12.05
C ILE A 138 -0.04 1.29 12.52
N GLU A 139 1.01 1.91 11.99
CA GLU A 139 1.29 3.33 12.19
C GLU A 139 1.29 4.00 10.82
N VAL A 140 0.43 4.99 10.62
CA VAL A 140 0.29 5.72 9.37
C VAL A 140 0.72 7.16 9.60
N ALA A 141 1.68 7.66 8.82
CA ALA A 141 2.05 9.07 8.82
C ALA A 141 1.70 9.69 7.47
N LEU A 142 0.89 10.75 7.49
CA LEU A 142 0.40 11.49 6.33
C LEU A 142 1.09 12.84 6.25
N ARG A 143 1.49 13.24 5.05
CA ARG A 143 2.00 14.59 4.76
C ARG A 143 1.33 15.15 3.50
N PRO A 144 0.86 16.41 3.49
CA PRO A 144 0.86 17.36 4.60
C PRO A 144 -0.15 16.97 5.69
N GLY A 145 0.01 17.53 6.90
CA GLY A 145 -0.83 17.20 8.07
C GLY A 145 -2.27 17.75 8.00
N THR A 146 -2.61 18.47 6.92
CA THR A 146 -3.99 18.84 6.59
C THR A 146 -4.83 17.65 6.13
N VAL A 147 -4.18 16.58 5.66
CA VAL A 147 -4.85 15.37 5.18
C VAL A 147 -5.35 14.52 6.33
N GLN A 148 -6.61 14.11 6.26
CA GLN A 148 -7.26 13.30 7.29
C GLN A 148 -7.67 11.93 6.75
N ALA A 149 -7.28 10.87 7.45
CA ALA A 149 -7.69 9.50 7.16
C ALA A 149 -8.56 8.94 8.29
N THR A 150 -9.51 8.08 7.94
CA THR A 150 -10.50 7.52 8.88
C THR A 150 -10.35 6.02 9.07
N THR A 151 -10.15 5.29 7.98
CA THR A 151 -10.12 3.82 8.00
C THR A 151 -9.15 3.31 6.95
N MET A 152 -8.46 2.23 7.28
CA MET A 152 -7.61 1.49 6.36
C MET A 152 -8.19 0.08 6.18
N GLY A 153 -8.58 -0.29 4.96
CA GLY A 153 -8.95 -1.66 4.63
C GLY A 153 -7.74 -2.47 4.21
N ILE A 154 -7.56 -3.68 4.78
CA ILE A 154 -6.49 -4.61 4.41
C ILE A 154 -7.11 -5.99 4.22
N GLY A 155 -7.16 -6.47 2.97
CA GLY A 155 -7.67 -7.80 2.65
C GLY A 155 -9.13 -8.03 3.04
N GLY A 156 -9.94 -6.98 3.04
CA GLY A 156 -11.34 -7.00 3.46
C GLY A 156 -11.57 -6.75 4.95
N ILE A 157 -10.51 -6.64 5.76
CA ILE A 157 -10.60 -6.25 7.17
C ILE A 157 -10.48 -4.74 7.27
N ASN A 158 -11.49 -4.09 7.84
CA ASN A 158 -11.49 -2.64 8.08
C ASN A 158 -10.80 -2.34 9.41
N VAL A 159 -9.73 -1.55 9.35
CA VAL A 159 -8.94 -1.10 10.49
C VAL A 159 -9.26 0.38 10.74
N PRO A 160 -9.98 0.71 11.83
CA PRO A 160 -10.17 2.10 12.23
C PRO A 160 -8.82 2.76 12.55
N LEU A 161 -8.63 3.98 12.05
CA LEU A 161 -7.42 4.75 12.31
C LEU A 161 -7.69 5.78 13.40
N GLU A 162 -7.01 5.64 14.53
CA GLU A 162 -7.01 6.62 15.62
C GLU A 162 -5.89 7.63 15.41
N GLU A 163 -6.23 8.92 15.38
CA GLU A 163 -5.23 9.98 15.37
C GLU A 163 -4.45 9.99 16.70
N LYS A 164 -3.11 10.00 16.62
CA LYS A 164 -2.23 10.15 17.78
C LYS A 164 -1.67 11.56 17.90
N SER A 165 -1.33 12.17 16.77
CA SER A 165 -0.83 13.54 16.74
C SER A 165 -1.06 14.15 15.37
N ARG A 166 -1.18 15.48 15.33
CA ARG A 166 -1.31 16.24 14.10
C ARG A 166 -0.62 17.58 14.23
N ASP A 167 0.32 17.78 13.32
CA ASP A 167 1.04 19.03 13.10
C ASP A 167 0.72 19.56 11.69
N ALA A 168 1.10 20.80 11.38
CA ALA A 168 0.89 21.36 10.04
C ALA A 168 1.55 20.54 8.92
N GLN A 169 2.63 19.82 9.23
CA GLN A 169 3.40 19.03 8.26
C GLN A 169 3.04 17.55 8.24
N VAL A 170 2.64 16.98 9.38
CA VAL A 170 2.45 15.54 9.53
C VAL A 170 1.24 15.24 10.39
N ALA A 171 0.38 14.34 9.94
CA ALA A 171 -0.67 13.73 10.76
C ALA A 171 -0.34 12.25 10.98
N SER A 172 -0.37 11.79 12.23
CA SER A 172 0.01 10.42 12.62
C SER A 172 -1.20 9.68 13.16
N TYR A 173 -1.44 8.49 12.65
CA TYR A 173 -2.55 7.62 13.02
C TYR A 173 -2.04 6.24 13.40
N THR A 174 -2.82 5.52 14.20
CA THR A 174 -2.57 4.12 14.49
C THR A 174 -3.83 3.29 14.39
N GLY A 175 -3.68 2.03 14.00
CA GLY A 175 -4.76 1.06 13.98
C GLY A 175 -4.26 -0.33 14.37
N ILE A 176 -5.18 -1.24 14.68
CA ILE A 176 -4.86 -2.64 14.95
C ILE A 176 -5.43 -3.49 13.83
N TYR A 177 -4.53 -4.15 13.11
CA TYR A 177 -4.88 -5.14 12.10
C TYR A 177 -4.77 -6.53 12.69
N ASP A 178 -5.92 -7.20 12.81
CA ASP A 178 -6.01 -8.57 13.31
C ASP A 178 -6.03 -9.56 12.15
N THR A 179 -5.16 -10.57 12.21
CA THR A 179 -5.09 -11.66 11.22
C THR A 179 -5.73 -12.94 11.74
N GLU A 180 -6.51 -12.87 12.81
CA GLU A 180 -7.36 -13.96 13.25
C GLU A 180 -8.31 -14.41 12.12
N GLY A 181 -8.43 -15.72 11.92
CA GLY A 181 -9.22 -16.31 10.83
C GLY A 181 -8.58 -16.25 9.44
N VAL A 182 -7.47 -15.52 9.24
CA VAL A 182 -6.78 -15.47 7.94
C VAL A 182 -6.02 -16.77 7.68
N PRO A 183 -6.30 -17.50 6.57
CA PRO A 183 -5.63 -18.76 6.29
C PRO A 183 -4.16 -18.55 5.90
N HIS A 184 -3.31 -19.49 6.29
CA HIS A 184 -1.90 -19.45 5.92
C HIS A 184 -1.73 -19.67 4.41
N THR A 185 -0.73 -19.01 3.83
CA THR A 185 -0.42 -19.15 2.41
C THR A 185 0.39 -20.42 2.16
N LYS A 186 0.06 -21.17 1.11
CA LYS A 186 0.79 -22.39 0.74
C LYS A 186 2.25 -22.10 0.39
N SER A 187 3.07 -23.16 0.40
CA SER A 187 4.45 -23.05 -0.07
C SER A 187 4.49 -22.67 -1.55
N GLY A 188 5.50 -21.92 -1.98
CA GLY A 188 5.59 -21.42 -3.36
C GLY A 188 4.69 -20.21 -3.67
N GLU A 189 3.54 -20.07 -3.03
CA GLU A 189 2.54 -19.04 -3.36
C GLU A 189 2.69 -17.72 -2.60
N ARG A 190 2.11 -16.65 -3.17
CA ARG A 190 1.92 -15.32 -2.58
C ARG A 190 0.49 -14.86 -2.81
N GLN A 191 -0.04 -14.11 -1.86
CA GLN A 191 -1.40 -13.59 -1.90
C GLN A 191 -1.37 -12.10 -2.21
N PRO A 192 -2.06 -11.63 -3.28
CA PRO A 192 -2.31 -10.20 -3.46
C PRO A 192 -3.41 -9.76 -2.49
N ILE A 193 -3.10 -8.76 -1.67
CA ILE A 193 -4.03 -8.18 -0.69
C ILE A 193 -4.35 -6.77 -1.14
N GLN A 194 -5.64 -6.51 -1.35
CA GLN A 194 -6.14 -5.16 -1.58
C GLN A 194 -5.99 -4.34 -0.30
N VAL A 195 -5.37 -3.17 -0.43
CA VAL A 195 -5.21 -2.20 0.64
C VAL A 195 -5.83 -0.90 0.19
N ASN A 196 -6.76 -0.39 1.00
CA ASN A 196 -7.36 0.91 0.75
C ASN A 196 -7.33 1.78 2.00
N MET A 197 -7.40 3.10 1.81
CA MET A 197 -7.51 4.04 2.90
C MET A 197 -8.48 5.14 2.52
N GLN A 198 -9.41 5.42 3.43
CA GLN A 198 -10.44 6.44 3.24
C GLN A 198 -9.97 7.77 3.84
N PHE A 199 -10.12 8.83 3.06
CA PHE A 199 -9.81 10.20 3.47
C PHE A 199 -11.06 11.07 3.41
N ASN A 200 -11.14 12.06 4.28
CA ASN A 200 -12.32 12.93 4.36
C ASN A 200 -12.48 13.81 3.10
N ASP A 201 -11.38 14.38 2.61
CA ASP A 201 -11.46 15.50 1.66
C ASP A 201 -10.83 15.19 0.28
N ILE A 202 -10.08 14.09 0.16
CA ILE A 202 -9.25 13.77 -1.02
C ILE A 202 -9.54 12.41 -1.65
N GLY A 203 -10.61 11.73 -1.21
CA GLY A 203 -11.06 10.46 -1.77
C GLY A 203 -10.40 9.23 -1.15
N VAL A 204 -10.18 8.20 -1.96
CA VAL A 204 -9.66 6.90 -1.52
C VAL A 204 -8.25 6.67 -2.06
N PHE A 205 -7.37 6.10 -1.25
CA PHE A 205 -6.11 5.50 -1.69
C PHE A 205 -6.34 4.02 -1.89
N GLU A 206 -5.87 3.43 -2.99
CA GLU A 206 -5.95 2.00 -3.24
C GLU A 206 -4.62 1.47 -3.77
N THR A 207 -4.16 0.34 -3.22
CA THR A 207 -2.95 -0.37 -3.66
C THR A 207 -3.09 -1.87 -3.42
N VAL A 208 -2.16 -2.66 -3.94
CA VAL A 208 -2.10 -4.11 -3.73
C VAL A 208 -0.78 -4.49 -3.10
N TRP A 209 -0.84 -5.06 -1.89
CA TRP A 209 0.32 -5.65 -1.25
C TRP A 209 0.45 -7.11 -1.62
N GLN A 210 1.65 -7.54 -1.99
CA GLN A 210 1.96 -8.96 -2.05
C GLN A 210 2.39 -9.45 -0.67
N VAL A 211 1.64 -10.40 -0.14
CA VAL A 211 1.82 -10.90 1.23
C VAL A 211 2.00 -12.41 1.22
N LYS A 212 2.73 -12.89 2.23
CA LYS A 212 2.74 -14.30 2.60
C LYS A 212 2.38 -14.45 4.07
N PHE A 213 1.28 -15.14 4.32
CA PHE A 213 0.89 -15.54 5.67
C PHE A 213 1.57 -16.85 6.06
N TYR A 214 2.36 -16.79 7.12
CA TYR A 214 2.98 -17.93 7.75
C TYR A 214 2.13 -18.37 8.94
N ASN A 215 2.06 -19.68 9.15
CA ASN A 215 1.56 -20.21 10.40
C ASN A 215 2.48 -19.75 11.56
N TYR A 216 1.90 -19.45 12.73
CA TYR A 216 2.65 -19.09 13.94
C TYR A 216 3.79 -20.08 14.28
N HIS A 217 3.59 -21.38 14.03
CA HIS A 217 4.63 -22.40 14.23
C HIS A 217 5.85 -22.25 13.29
N LYS A 218 5.74 -21.46 12.22
CA LYS A 218 6.81 -21.16 11.26
C LYS A 218 7.33 -19.72 11.39
N ARG A 219 7.26 -19.13 12.58
CA ARG A 219 7.71 -17.75 12.85
C ARG A 219 9.15 -17.48 12.42
N ASP A 220 10.05 -18.45 12.55
CA ASP A 220 11.46 -18.27 12.18
C ASP A 220 11.61 -17.98 10.67
N HIS A 221 10.83 -18.65 9.83
CA HIS A 221 10.80 -18.38 8.37
C HIS A 221 10.16 -17.04 8.03
N CYS A 222 9.23 -16.57 8.89
CA CYS A 222 8.61 -15.27 8.76
C CYS A 222 9.64 -14.14 9.00
N GLN A 223 10.63 -14.37 9.85
CA GLN A 223 11.64 -13.38 10.24
C GLN A 223 12.84 -13.28 9.28
N TRP A 224 13.00 -14.21 8.34
CA TRP A 224 14.11 -14.13 7.38
C TRP A 224 13.92 -12.99 6.38
N GLY A 225 14.99 -12.29 6.01
CA GLY A 225 14.96 -11.23 5.01
C GLY A 225 15.26 -9.86 5.62
N ASN A 226 14.68 -8.83 5.02
CA ASN A 226 14.88 -7.46 5.47
C ASN A 226 13.81 -7.10 6.51
N SER A 227 14.21 -6.34 7.52
CA SER A 227 13.25 -5.72 8.43
C SER A 227 12.36 -4.77 7.64
N PHE A 228 11.07 -4.81 7.91
CA PHE A 228 10.08 -3.90 7.37
C PHE A 228 9.95 -2.73 8.33
N GLY A 229 10.49 -1.58 7.95
CA GLY A 229 10.30 -0.32 8.66
C GLY A 229 8.98 0.31 8.25
N SER A 230 8.86 0.65 6.98
CA SER A 230 7.67 1.27 6.42
C SER A 230 7.58 1.12 4.89
N ILE A 231 6.40 1.36 4.34
CA ILE A 231 6.21 1.63 2.92
C ILE A 231 5.77 3.08 2.77
N GLU A 232 6.49 3.81 1.95
CA GLU A 232 6.18 5.19 1.60
C GLU A 232 5.58 5.25 0.19
N TYR A 233 4.42 5.90 0.11
CA TYR A 233 3.74 6.21 -1.13
C TYR A 233 3.77 7.71 -1.37
N GLU A 234 4.11 8.11 -2.59
CA GLU A 234 3.91 9.47 -3.07
C GLU A 234 2.70 9.47 -4.01
N CYS A 235 1.63 10.11 -3.56
CA CYS A 235 0.32 10.06 -4.18
C CYS A 235 -0.11 11.43 -4.68
N LYS A 236 -0.86 11.48 -5.78
CA LYS A 236 -1.48 12.70 -6.30
C LYS A 236 -3.01 12.53 -6.30
N PRO A 237 -3.76 13.35 -5.55
CA PRO A 237 -5.23 13.35 -5.64
C PRO A 237 -5.71 13.65 -7.06
N ASN A 238 -6.76 12.94 -7.49
CA ASN A 238 -7.41 13.23 -8.76
C ASN A 238 -8.29 14.49 -8.68
N GLU A 239 -8.62 15.05 -9.85
CA GLU A 239 -9.44 16.27 -9.95
C GLU A 239 -10.84 16.08 -9.34
N THR A 240 -11.37 14.86 -9.40
CA THR A 240 -12.71 14.51 -8.89
C THR A 240 -12.75 14.13 -7.42
N ARG A 241 -11.61 14.16 -6.70
CA ARG A 241 -11.47 13.80 -5.28
C ARG A 241 -12.04 12.41 -4.92
N SER A 242 -11.96 11.47 -5.87
CA SER A 242 -12.49 10.12 -5.68
C SER A 242 -11.39 9.09 -5.45
N LEU A 243 -10.23 9.24 -6.09
CA LEU A 243 -9.14 8.28 -6.06
C LEU A 243 -7.78 8.99 -6.16
N MET A 244 -6.78 8.49 -5.44
CA MET A 244 -5.40 8.95 -5.55
C MET A 244 -4.58 8.08 -6.51
N TRP A 245 -3.73 8.74 -7.30
CA TRP A 245 -2.73 8.04 -8.12
C TRP A 245 -1.42 7.87 -7.38
N ILE A 246 -0.87 6.67 -7.40
CA ILE A 246 0.43 6.36 -6.81
C ILE A 246 1.53 6.62 -7.84
N ASN A 247 2.36 7.62 -7.60
CA ASN A 247 3.50 7.93 -8.46
C ASN A 247 4.72 7.10 -8.12
N LYS A 248 4.93 6.85 -6.83
CA LYS A 248 6.11 6.15 -6.31
C LYS A 248 5.76 5.34 -5.07
N GLU A 249 6.37 4.17 -4.97
CA GLU A 249 6.34 3.29 -3.80
C GLU A 249 7.77 2.96 -3.39
N THR A 250 8.09 3.10 -2.10
CA THR A 250 9.42 2.81 -1.55
C THR A 250 9.27 2.01 -0.26
N PHE A 251 9.97 0.88 -0.16
CA PHE A 251 10.02 0.05 1.06
C PHE A 251 11.33 0.31 1.78
N HIS A 252 11.22 0.60 3.08
CA HIS A 252 12.33 0.78 4.01
C HIS A 252 12.45 -0.39 4.97
#